data_AF-A0A7Y1ZIW0-F1
#
_entry.id   AF-A0A7Y1ZIW0-F1
#
_cell.length_a   1.000
_cell.length_b   1.000
_cell.length_c   1.000
_cell.angle_alpha   90.00
_cell.angle_beta   90.00
_cell.angle_gamma   90.00
#
_symmetry.space_group_name_H-M   'P 1'
#
loop_
_entity.id
_entity.type
_entity.pdbx_description
1 polymer ?
#
loop_
_entity_poly.entity_id
_entity_poly.type
_entity_poly.pdbx_seq_one_letter_code
_entity_poly.pdbx_strand_id
1 'polypeptide(L)' 'MCPLCGADNQCAVAAGRPAETCWCFSEQLDEDAKEKAAAITGAQCVCPACGMPEKGVKS' A
#
# COMPACT_ATOMS: atom_id res chain seq x y z
N MET A 1 9.09 -1.11 4.52
CA MET A 1 8.53 -2.44 4.84
C MET A 1 7.02 -2.32 4.98
N CYS A 2 6.26 -3.28 4.44
CA CYS A 2 4.81 -3.34 4.52
C CYS A 2 4.40 -3.81 5.93
N PRO A 3 3.53 -3.08 6.65
CA PRO A 3 3.09 -3.47 7.99
C PRO A 3 2.20 -4.71 7.99
N LEU A 4 1.58 -5.05 6.86
CA LEU A 4 0.65 -6.18 6.75
C LEU A 4 1.35 -7.52 6.49
N CYS A 5 2.50 -7.51 5.81
CA CYS A 5 3.15 -8.76 5.36
C CYS A 5 4.67 -8.78 5.51
N GLY A 6 5.31 -7.67 5.94
CA GLY A 6 6.77 -7.60 6.09
C GLY A 6 7.58 -7.46 4.80
N ALA A 7 6.94 -7.45 3.62
CA ALA A 7 7.63 -7.26 2.34
C ALA A 7 8.11 -5.80 2.11
N ASP A 8 8.84 -5.55 1.04
CA ASP A 8 9.11 -4.18 0.58
C ASP A 8 7.78 -3.48 0.21
N ASN A 9 7.56 -2.27 0.74
CA ASN A 9 6.34 -1.50 0.47
C ASN A 9 6.44 -0.61 -0.78
N GLN A 10 7.61 -0.57 -1.42
CA GLN A 10 7.90 0.21 -2.63
C GLN A 10 7.56 1.70 -2.50
N CYS A 11 7.65 2.24 -1.28
CA CYS A 11 7.35 3.64 -1.02
C CYS A 11 8.43 4.55 -1.61
N ALA A 12 8.06 5.38 -2.59
CA ALA A 12 8.97 6.34 -3.22
C ALA A 12 9.53 7.35 -2.22
N VAL A 13 8.69 7.86 -1.30
CA VAL A 13 9.10 8.83 -0.26
C VAL A 13 10.14 8.22 0.68
N ALA A 14 9.94 6.97 1.13
CA ALA A 14 10.91 6.25 1.95
C ALA A 14 12.25 6.00 1.23
N ALA A 15 12.21 5.95 -0.11
CA ALA A 15 13.39 5.86 -0.98
C ALA A 15 13.98 7.23 -1.38
N GLY A 16 13.48 8.34 -0.82
CA GLY A 16 13.96 9.70 -1.13
C GLY A 16 13.52 10.23 -2.51
N ARG A 17 12.44 9.70 -3.08
CA ARG A 17 11.87 10.09 -4.38
C ARG A 17 10.56 10.87 -4.20
N PRO A 18 10.11 11.65 -5.21
CA PRO A 18 8.86 12.39 -5.14
C PRO A 18 7.64 11.48 -4.91
N ALA A 19 6.67 11.93 -4.13
CA ALA A 19 5.49 11.14 -3.74
C ALA A 19 4.65 10.71 -4.96
N GLU A 20 4.59 11.55 -5.98
CA GLU A 20 3.88 11.31 -7.24
C GLU A 20 4.47 10.12 -8.02
N THR A 21 5.70 9.71 -7.70
CA THR A 21 6.34 8.53 -8.29
C THR A 21 6.08 7.25 -7.50
N CYS A 22 5.37 7.32 -6.37
CA CYS A 22 4.99 6.15 -5.60
C CYS A 22 3.94 5.32 -6.36
N TRP A 23 4.06 4.00 -6.30
CA TRP A 23 3.11 3.10 -6.98
C TRP A 23 1.66 3.38 -6.58
N CYS A 24 1.42 3.69 -5.30
CA CYS A 24 0.07 3.94 -4.77
C CYS A 24 -0.54 5.28 -5.23
N PHE A 25 0.22 6.18 -5.84
CA PHE A 25 -0.32 7.41 -6.44
C PHE A 25 -0.89 7.16 -7.84
N SER A 26 -0.49 6.06 -8.49
CA SER A 26 -0.94 5.70 -9.84
C SER A 26 -2.04 4.63 -9.84
N GLU A 27 -2.34 4.03 -8.68
CA GLU A 27 -3.25 2.90 -8.55
C GLU A 27 -4.37 3.20 -7.55
N GLN A 28 -5.55 2.62 -7.77
CA GLN A 28 -6.62 2.63 -6.78
C GLN A 28 -6.24 1.64 -5.66
N LEU A 29 -6.04 2.14 -4.45
CA LEU A 29 -5.83 1.30 -3.28
C LEU A 29 -7.15 0.71 -2.77
N ASP A 30 -7.06 -0.50 -2.25
CA ASP A 30 -8.09 -1.15 -1.46
C ASP A 30 -8.28 -0.42 -0.11
N GLU A 31 -9.53 -0.08 0.22
CA GLU A 31 -9.83 0.69 1.44
C GLU A 31 -9.63 -0.16 2.70
N ASP A 32 -9.97 -1.46 2.68
CA ASP A 32 -9.74 -2.35 3.82
C ASP A 32 -8.24 -2.48 4.13
N ALA A 33 -7.40 -2.54 3.09
CA ALA A 33 -5.95 -2.54 3.25
C ALA A 33 -5.44 -1.26 3.91
N LYS A 34 -5.99 -0.09 3.55
CA LYS A 34 -5.64 1.20 4.16
C LYS A 34 -6.04 1.24 5.63
N GLU A 35 -7.25 0.78 5.97
CA GLU A 35 -7.73 0.73 7.35
C GLU A 35 -6.90 -0.21 8.23
N LYS A 36 -6.62 -1.42 7.74
CA LYS A 36 -5.78 -2.41 8.44
C LYS A 36 -4.36 -1.87 8.67
N ALA A 37 -3.79 -1.18 7.69
CA ALA A 37 -2.46 -0.58 7.83
C ALA A 37 -2.46 0.57 8.84
N ALA A 38 -3.48 1.44 8.80
CA ALA A 38 -3.61 2.57 9.73
C ALA A 38 -3.76 2.14 11.19
N ALA A 39 -4.37 0.98 11.45
CA ALA A 39 -4.48 0.40 12.79
C ALA A 39 -3.13 -0.06 13.36
N ILE A 40 -2.11 -0.29 12.52
CA ILE A 40 -0.76 -0.69 12.91
C ILE A 40 0.10 0.57 13.01
N THR A 41 -0.05 1.27 14.13
CA THR A 41 0.77 2.41 14.64
C THR A 41 1.58 3.19 13.59
N GLY A 42 0.92 4.19 12.99
CA GLY A 42 1.60 5.25 12.21
C GLY A 42 2.10 4.85 10.83
N ALA A 43 1.90 3.59 10.40
CA ALA A 43 2.32 3.13 9.09
C ALA A 43 1.35 3.61 7.99
N GLN A 44 1.85 4.43 7.05
CA GLN A 44 1.05 4.99 5.94
C GLN A 44 1.14 4.18 4.64
N CYS A 45 2.07 3.23 4.52
CA CYS A 45 2.41 2.60 3.24
C CYS A 45 2.27 1.08 3.29
N VAL A 46 1.54 0.52 2.34
CA VAL A 46 1.43 -0.92 2.07
C VAL A 46 2.23 -1.29 0.82
N CYS A 47 2.46 -2.58 0.56
CA CYS A 47 3.02 -3.04 -0.71
C CYS A 47 1.90 -3.24 -1.76
N PRO A 48 2.24 -3.31 -3.06
CA PRO A 48 1.26 -3.54 -4.12
C PRO A 48 0.40 -4.79 -3.90
N ALA A 49 1.01 -5.88 -3.42
CA ALA A 49 0.30 -7.13 -3.17
C ALA A 49 -0.77 -7.02 -2.06
N CYS A 50 -0.58 -6.14 -1.09
CA CYS A 50 -1.55 -5.94 -0.01
C CYS A 50 -2.51 -4.78 -0.26
N GLY A 51 -2.12 -3.80 -1.10
CA GLY A 51 -2.92 -2.60 -1.33
C GLY A 51 -3.72 -2.59 -2.62
N MET A 52 -3.47 -3.50 -3.57
CA MET A 52 -4.32 -3.64 -4.75
C MET A 52 -5.65 -4.29 -4.37
N PRO A 53 -6.78 -3.80 -4.91
CA PRO A 53 -8.07 -4.47 -4.73
C PRO A 53 -7.98 -5.88 -5.32
N GLU A 54 -8.60 -6.84 -4.64
CA GLU A 54 -8.76 -8.18 -5.18
C GLU A 54 -9.44 -8.05 -6.55
N LYS A 55 -8.84 -8.63 -7.60
CA LYS A 55 -9.46 -8.64 -8.92
C LYS A 55 -10.80 -9.35 -8.76
N GLY A 56 -11.89 -8.57 -8.75
CA GLY A 56 -13.23 -9.04 -8.44
C GLY A 56 -13.51 -10.38 -9.11
N VAL A 57 -13.45 -11.45 -8.31
CA VAL A 57 -14.09 -12.71 -8.69
C VAL A 57 -15.57 -12.37 -8.70
N LYS A 58 -16.13 -12.24 -9.89
CA LYS A 58 -17.57 -12.28 -10.10
C LYS A 58 -18.03 -13.65 -9.59
N SER A 59 -18.62 -13.68 -8.40
CA SER A 59 -19.44 -14.81 -7.94
C SER A 59 -20.72 -14.92 -8.76
#